data_AF-A8WIB6-F1
#
_entry.id   AF-A8WIB6-F1
#
_cell.length_a   1.000
_cell.length_b   1.000
_cell.length_c   1.000
_cell.angle_alpha   90.00
_cell.angle_beta   90.00
_cell.angle_gamma   90.00
#
_symmetry.space_group_name_H-M   'P 1'
#
loop_
_entity.id
_entity.type
_entity.pdbx_description
1 polymer ?
#
loop_
_entity_poly.entity_id
_entity_poly.type
_entity_poly.pdbx_seq_one_letter_code
_entity_poly.pdbx_strand_id
1 'polypeptide(L)' 'MKHMYMTHKELVDQVSAIFFKQSGKIESERSWLAMRNYLEQLDSDQLKLILKEGA' A
#
# COMPACT_ATOMS: atom_id res chain seq x y z
N MET A 1 11.32 -7.77 14.99
CA MET A 1 10.11 -6.97 14.67
C MET A 1 8.92 -7.71 15.25
N LYS A 2 8.06 -7.06 16.03
CA LYS A 2 6.79 -7.68 16.49
C LYS A 2 6.06 -8.21 15.26
N HIS A 3 5.67 -9.48 15.23
CA HIS A 3 4.72 -9.99 14.25
C HIS A 3 3.38 -9.28 14.51
N MET A 4 3.20 -8.08 13.96
CA MET A 4 1.89 -7.47 13.85
C MET A 4 1.14 -8.29 12.80
N TYR A 5 0.16 -9.06 13.24
CA TYR A 5 -0.82 -9.66 12.35
C TYR A 5 -1.67 -8.53 11.77
N MET A 6 -1.19 -7.91 10.70
CA MET A 6 -1.91 -6.88 9.95
C MET A 6 -2.93 -7.55 9.05
N THR A 7 -4.14 -7.01 9.06
CA THR A 7 -5.19 -7.39 8.12
C THR A 7 -4.84 -6.94 6.70
N HIS A 8 -5.46 -7.58 5.70
CA HIS A 8 -5.30 -7.18 4.29
C HIS A 8 -5.55 -5.68 4.08
N LYS A 9 -6.61 -5.16 4.70
CA LYS A 9 -6.95 -3.73 4.65
C LYS A 9 -5.86 -2.84 5.24
N GLU A 10 -5.32 -3.20 6.41
CA GLU A 10 -4.23 -2.44 7.04
C GLU A 10 -2.94 -2.47 6.23
N LEU A 11 -2.68 -3.57 5.51
CA LEU A 11 -1.55 -3.67 4.58
C LEU A 11 -1.76 -2.73 3.39
N VAL A 12 -2.93 -2.74 2.76
CA VAL A 12 -3.28 -1.83 1.65
C VAL A 12 -3.18 -0.37 2.07
N ASP A 13 -3.71 -0.02 3.24
CA ASP A 13 -3.70 1.36 3.74
C ASP A 13 -2.26 1.83 4.04
N GLN A 14 -1.40 0.97 4.60
CA GLN A 14 0.01 1.29 4.83
C GLN A 14 0.81 1.42 3.53
N VAL A 15 0.64 0.50 2.58
CA VAL A 15 1.31 0.57 1.27
C VAL A 15 0.89 1.85 0.52
N SER A 16 -0.40 2.18 0.56
CA SER A 16 -0.93 3.42 -0.03
C SER A 16 -0.26 4.67 0.57
N ALA A 17 -0.03 4.68 1.88
CA ALA A 17 0.64 5.78 2.57
C ALA A 17 2.12 5.91 2.17
N ILE A 18 2.82 4.79 1.95
CA ILE A 18 4.20 4.79 1.42
C ILE A 18 4.25 5.43 0.04
N PHE A 19 3.37 5.00 -0.89
CA PHE A 19 3.31 5.58 -2.23
C PHE A 19 3.03 7.08 -2.19
N PHE A 20 2.14 7.53 -1.30
CA PHE A 20 1.87 8.97 -1.10
C PHE A 20 3.11 9.71 -0.60
N LYS A 21 3.82 9.15 0.39
CA LYS A 21 5.04 9.76 0.94
C LYS A 21 6.18 9.84 -0.08
N GLN A 22 6.34 8.82 -0.91
CA GLN A 22 7.40 8.76 -1.94
C GLN A 22 7.13 9.68 -3.13
N SER A 23 5.89 9.68 -3.64
CA SER A 23 5.51 10.51 -4.80
C SER A 23 5.28 11.98 -4.44
N GLY A 24 4.89 12.25 -3.18
CA GLY A 24 4.44 13.58 -2.73
C GLY A 24 3.22 14.12 -3.48
N LYS A 25 2.63 13.32 -4.40
CA LYS A 25 1.54 13.73 -5.29
C LYS A 25 0.68 12.55 -5.67
N ILE A 26 -0.62 12.70 -5.44
CA ILE A 26 -1.65 12.01 -6.20
C ILE A 26 -2.07 12.97 -7.32
N GLU A 27 -1.82 12.60 -8.57
CA GLU A 27 -2.12 13.48 -9.71
C GLU A 27 -3.62 13.70 -9.91
N SER A 28 -4.45 12.75 -9.49
CA SER A 28 -5.92 12.87 -9.49
C SER A 28 -6.57 11.82 -8.59
N GLU A 29 -7.83 12.05 -8.19
CA GLU A 29 -8.66 11.04 -7.50
C GLU A 29 -8.74 9.73 -8.29
N ARG A 30 -8.82 9.78 -9.62
CA ARG A 30 -8.84 8.59 -10.48
C ARG A 30 -7.53 7.80 -10.37
N SER A 31 -6.39 8.49 -10.35
CA SER A 31 -5.08 7.86 -10.17
C SER A 31 -4.97 7.18 -8.80
N TRP A 32 -5.52 7.79 -7.75
CA TRP A 32 -5.57 7.18 -6.41
C TRP A 32 -6.48 5.95 -6.37
N LEU A 33 -7.68 6.02 -6.95
CA LEU A 33 -8.60 4.89 -7.00
C LEU A 33 -8.00 3.72 -7.81
N ALA A 34 -7.35 4.00 -8.93
CA ALA A 34 -6.67 2.97 -9.72
C ALA A 34 -5.55 2.28 -8.93
N MET A 35 -4.73 3.06 -8.22
CA MET A 35 -3.69 2.53 -7.33
C MET A 35 -4.29 1.67 -6.21
N ARG A 36 -5.33 2.18 -5.53
CA ARG A 36 -5.98 1.44 -4.44
C ARG A 36 -6.61 0.13 -4.92
N ASN A 37 -7.32 0.16 -6.04
CA ASN A 37 -7.92 -1.03 -6.64
C ASN A 37 -6.88 -2.09 -7.00
N TYR A 38 -5.72 -1.66 -7.51
CA TYR A 38 -4.58 -2.56 -7.76
C TYR A 38 -4.08 -3.20 -6.46
N LEU A 39 -3.86 -2.40 -5.41
CA LEU A 39 -3.36 -2.91 -4.12
C LEU A 39 -4.35 -3.86 -3.45
N GLU A 40 -5.65 -3.62 -3.57
CA GLU A 40 -6.69 -4.49 -2.99
C GLU A 40 -6.72 -5.89 -3.63
N GLN A 41 -6.21 -6.04 -4.86
CA GLN A 41 -6.11 -7.32 -5.58
C GLN A 41 -4.86 -8.13 -5.25
N LEU A 42 -3.84 -7.52 -4.64
CA LEU A 42 -2.61 -8.23 -4.27
C LEU A 42 -2.85 -9.14 -3.07
N ASP A 43 -2.03 -10.18 -2.91
CA ASP A 43 -2.04 -10.96 -1.68
C ASP A 43 -1.24 -10.28 -0.56
N SER A 44 -1.40 -10.78 0.67
CA SER A 44 -0.74 -10.21 1.84
C SER A 44 0.79 -10.30 1.79
N ASP A 45 1.37 -11.26 1.07
CA ASP A 45 2.82 -11.42 0.99
C ASP A 45 3.42 -10.45 -0.02
N GLN A 46 2.73 -10.22 -1.14
CA GLN A 46 3.04 -9.16 -2.10
C GLN A 46 2.98 -7.78 -1.43
N LEU A 47 1.93 -7.49 -0.65
CA LEU A 47 1.82 -6.22 0.06
C LEU A 47 2.94 -6.03 1.11
N LYS A 48 3.29 -7.08 1.86
CA LYS A 48 4.42 -7.04 2.80
C LYS A 48 5.75 -6.82 2.11
N LEU A 49 5.94 -7.39 0.92
CA LEU A 49 7.15 -7.16 0.13
C LEU A 49 7.28 -5.69 -0.25
N ILE A 50 6.21 -5.08 -0.76
CA ILE A 50 6.18 -3.65 -1.10
C ILE A 50 6.45 -2.79 0.14
N LEU A 51 5.84 -3.10 1.29
CA LEU A 51 6.10 -2.40 2.55
C LEU A 51 7.57 -2.46 2.95
N LYS A 52 8.22 -3.61 2.76
CA LYS A 52 9.64 -3.80 3.12
C LYS A 52 10.57 -3.04 2.18
N GLU A 53 10.23 -2.94 0.89
CA GLU A 53 11.02 -2.22 -0.11
C GLU A 53 10.84 -0.71 -0.02
N GLY A 54 9.67 -0.25 0.43
CA GLY A 54 9.35 1.17 0.53
C GLY A 54 9.62 1.83 1.89
N ALA A 55 10.03 1.07 2.90
CA ALA A 55 10.40 1.52 4.26
C ALA A 55 11.87 1.97 4.33
#